data_AF-A0A7S3PCS4-F1
#
_entry.id   AF-A0A7S3PCS4-F1
#
_cell.length_a   1.000
_cell.length_b   1.000
_cell.length_c   1.000
_cell.angle_alpha   90.00
_cell.angle_beta   90.00
_cell.angle_gamma   90.00
#
_symmetry.space_group_name_H-M   'P 1'
#
loop_
_entity.id
_entity.type
_entity.pdbx_description
1 polymer ?
#
loop_
_entity_poly.entity_id
_entity_poly.type
_entity_poly.pdbx_seq_one_letter_code
_entity_poly.pdbx_strand_id
1 'polypeptide(L)'
;DFDQDSELVTRCLKTLKLCQNKSGGFAGDFLELSHTAPTYAAVLSVATIATEEAYDLVDRPALYSWLLEMKDEELKAFHVQKDGEVDTRGLYTVLAVASITNMLTPELIEGVAEFVGLCQTGEGGVGGEPGNEAHGGYAFCALAALHILNRFDTIDLDAFTHWIVSRQMRAEGGFQGRTNKLVDSCYSFWQGAIPALLHLIPGYDATNLINFDPNDIDSVEVELNSGPYEIVNVGQDIFYDENGSLLSDQLRLQQYILVCCQFIEGGLRDKPSKHRDQYHTCYSLSGLSVSQHYGLMKGLPNEYFPLVWGDKKNLLERTDPVYNVEVVKLKKTMEYFRQDKFASNHNELVGQFQNRK
;
A
#
# COMPACT_ATOMS: atom_id res chain seq x y z
N ASP A 1 6.54 -18.63 -13.61
CA ASP A 1 7.89 -18.45 -13.03
C ASP A 1 8.67 -17.34 -13.72
N PHE A 2 8.47 -16.10 -13.26
CA PHE A 2 9.41 -14.99 -13.53
C PHE A 2 10.72 -15.17 -12.75
N ASP A 3 10.73 -16.01 -11.71
CA ASP A 3 11.91 -16.36 -10.89
C ASP A 3 13.01 -17.13 -11.68
N GLN A 4 12.83 -17.35 -13.00
CA GLN A 4 13.78 -18.07 -13.86
C GLN A 4 14.39 -17.23 -14.99
N ASP A 5 13.95 -15.99 -15.22
CA ASP A 5 14.55 -15.14 -16.26
C ASP A 5 15.68 -14.28 -15.69
N SER A 6 16.83 -14.92 -15.49
CA SER A 6 18.04 -14.28 -14.96
C SER A 6 18.51 -13.10 -15.83
N GLU A 7 18.21 -13.11 -17.13
CA GLU A 7 18.54 -12.02 -18.04
C GLU A 7 17.67 -10.79 -17.75
N LEU A 8 16.36 -10.97 -17.58
CA LEU A 8 15.44 -9.89 -17.23
C LEU A 8 15.81 -9.27 -15.89
N VAL A 9 16.07 -10.09 -14.86
CA VAL A 9 16.50 -9.60 -13.54
C VAL A 9 17.78 -8.77 -13.68
N THR A 10 18.78 -9.29 -14.40
CA THR A 10 20.04 -8.57 -14.63
C THR A 10 19.82 -7.22 -15.31
N ARG A 11 18.91 -7.14 -16.29
CA ARG A 11 18.58 -5.89 -16.98
C ARG A 11 17.85 -4.90 -16.08
N CYS A 12 16.94 -5.37 -15.24
CA CYS A 12 16.27 -4.55 -14.23
C CYS A 12 17.28 -3.96 -13.24
N LEU A 13 18.17 -4.78 -12.68
CA LEU A 13 19.20 -4.31 -11.74
C LEU A 13 20.16 -3.30 -12.38
N LYS A 14 20.57 -3.53 -13.64
CA LYS A 14 21.38 -2.54 -14.38
C LYS A 14 20.66 -1.20 -14.54
N THR A 15 19.36 -1.24 -14.84
CA THR A 15 18.54 -0.03 -14.97
C THR A 15 18.43 0.70 -13.64
N LEU A 16 18.06 0.01 -12.56
CA LEU A 16 18.00 0.58 -11.21
C LEU A 16 19.34 1.16 -10.76
N LYS A 17 20.46 0.52 -11.12
CA LYS A 17 21.79 1.02 -10.79
C LYS A 17 22.10 2.35 -11.48
N LEU A 18 21.61 2.56 -12.70
CA LEU A 18 21.76 3.82 -13.43
C LEU A 18 20.87 4.93 -12.85
N CYS A 19 19.70 4.58 -12.32
CA CYS A 19 18.80 5.53 -11.64
C CYS A 19 19.28 5.92 -10.23
N GLN A 20 20.19 5.15 -9.61
CA GLN A 20 20.65 5.42 -8.25
C GLN A 20 21.75 6.48 -8.23
N ASN A 21 21.50 7.59 -7.54
CA ASN A 21 22.47 8.67 -7.44
C ASN A 21 23.49 8.42 -6.33
N LYS A 22 24.74 8.85 -6.58
CA LYS A 22 25.83 8.76 -5.59
C LYS A 22 25.58 9.56 -4.31
N SER A 23 24.74 10.59 -4.39
CA SER A 23 24.30 11.38 -3.24
C SER A 23 23.19 10.70 -2.42
N GLY A 24 22.68 9.55 -2.86
CA GLY A 24 21.55 8.85 -2.25
C GLY A 24 20.26 9.00 -3.04
N GLY A 25 19.35 8.04 -2.84
CA GLY A 25 18.07 7.98 -3.54
C GLY A 25 18.16 7.50 -4.99
N PHE A 26 17.00 7.29 -5.59
CA PHE A 26 16.84 6.94 -7.00
C PHE A 26 16.05 8.02 -7.73
N ALA A 27 16.37 8.21 -9.00
CA ALA A 27 15.73 9.15 -9.90
C ALA A 27 14.75 8.46 -10.86
N GLY A 28 13.92 9.25 -11.55
CA GLY A 28 12.97 8.74 -12.55
C GLY A 28 13.66 8.10 -13.76
N ASP A 29 14.79 8.68 -14.17
CA ASP A 29 15.66 8.15 -15.22
C ASP A 29 17.15 8.47 -14.94
N PHE A 30 18.04 7.93 -15.76
CA PHE A 30 19.47 8.19 -15.72
C PHE A 30 19.77 9.69 -15.83
N LEU A 31 20.62 10.19 -14.91
CA LEU A 31 21.05 11.60 -14.78
C LEU A 31 19.99 12.58 -14.25
N GLU A 32 18.82 12.10 -13.85
CA GLU A 32 17.85 12.92 -13.15
C GLU A 32 18.15 13.02 -11.64
N LEU A 33 17.49 13.95 -10.96
CA LEU A 33 17.60 14.12 -9.51
C LEU A 33 16.86 13.00 -8.76
N SER A 34 17.39 12.62 -7.61
CA SER A 34 16.71 11.68 -6.72
C SER A 34 15.39 12.26 -6.24
N HIS A 35 14.37 11.41 -6.22
CA HIS A 35 13.03 11.77 -5.80
C HIS A 35 12.41 10.60 -5.01
N THR A 36 11.60 10.90 -4.00
CA THR A 36 11.03 9.90 -3.09
C THR A 36 10.14 8.89 -3.79
N ALA A 37 9.34 9.30 -4.78
CA ALA A 37 8.49 8.41 -5.58
C ALA A 37 9.29 7.34 -6.38
N PRO A 38 10.26 7.68 -7.23
CA PRO A 38 11.10 6.68 -7.89
C PRO A 38 12.01 5.92 -6.91
N THR A 39 12.42 6.52 -5.79
CA THR A 39 13.13 5.81 -4.71
C THR A 39 12.27 4.71 -4.10
N TYR A 40 11.01 5.00 -3.78
CA TYR A 40 10.04 4.02 -3.33
C TYR A 40 9.85 2.92 -4.37
N ALA A 41 9.61 3.26 -5.64
CA ALA A 41 9.42 2.29 -6.71
C ALA A 41 10.66 1.40 -6.94
N ALA A 42 11.87 1.96 -6.84
CA ALA A 42 13.12 1.21 -6.94
C ALA A 42 13.28 0.21 -5.79
N VAL A 43 13.02 0.63 -4.56
CA VAL A 43 13.11 -0.25 -3.38
C VAL A 43 12.04 -1.34 -3.41
N LEU A 44 10.81 -1.04 -3.86
CA LEU A 44 9.80 -2.07 -4.07
C LEU A 44 10.16 -3.04 -5.20
N SER A 45 10.83 -2.55 -6.25
CA SER A 45 11.34 -3.41 -7.33
C SER A 45 12.43 -4.35 -6.81
N VAL A 46 13.35 -3.86 -5.98
CA VAL A 46 14.34 -4.69 -5.26
C VAL A 46 13.63 -5.73 -4.40
N ALA A 47 12.61 -5.33 -3.63
CA ALA A 47 11.83 -6.25 -2.81
C ALA A 47 11.07 -7.29 -3.64
N THR A 48 10.60 -6.93 -4.84
CA THR A 48 9.90 -7.82 -5.76
C THR A 48 10.85 -8.81 -6.46
N ILE A 49 12.09 -8.41 -6.73
CA ILE A 49 13.15 -9.31 -7.25
C ILE A 49 13.60 -10.28 -6.16
N ALA A 50 13.73 -9.81 -4.92
CA ALA A 50 13.96 -10.63 -3.73
C ALA A 50 15.25 -11.50 -3.77
N THR A 51 16.34 -10.99 -4.35
CA THR A 51 17.66 -11.65 -4.38
C THR A 51 18.71 -10.84 -3.63
N GLU A 52 19.77 -11.49 -3.13
CA GLU A 52 20.88 -10.79 -2.46
C GLU A 52 21.52 -9.74 -3.36
N GLU A 53 21.74 -10.05 -4.65
CA GLU A 53 22.24 -9.09 -5.64
C GLU A 53 21.36 -7.83 -5.75
N ALA A 54 20.04 -7.99 -5.69
CA ALA A 54 19.12 -6.86 -5.70
C ALA A 54 19.19 -6.05 -4.41
N TYR A 55 19.36 -6.70 -3.26
CA TYR A 55 19.47 -6.02 -1.98
C TYR A 55 20.78 -5.23 -1.86
N ASP A 56 21.90 -5.85 -2.26
CA ASP A 56 23.24 -5.26 -2.29
C ASP A 56 23.35 -4.05 -3.24
N LEU A 57 22.41 -3.91 -4.18
CA LEU A 57 22.35 -2.76 -5.06
C LEU A 57 22.11 -1.45 -4.31
N VAL A 58 21.37 -1.48 -3.19
CA VAL A 58 20.93 -0.30 -2.43
C VAL A 58 22.08 0.25 -1.58
N ASP A 59 22.58 1.43 -1.93
CA ASP A 59 23.57 2.17 -1.14
C ASP A 59 22.88 2.81 0.08
N ARG A 60 22.69 2.00 1.13
CA ARG A 60 21.97 2.41 2.35
C ARG A 60 22.56 3.65 3.02
N PRO A 61 23.89 3.80 3.20
CA PRO A 61 24.43 5.01 3.79
C PRO A 61 24.14 6.28 2.99
N ALA A 62 24.31 6.25 1.65
CA ALA A 62 24.00 7.39 0.81
C ALA A 62 22.49 7.68 0.82
N LEU A 63 21.67 6.62 0.68
CA LEU A 63 20.22 6.72 0.74
C LEU A 63 19.74 7.36 2.04
N TYR A 64 20.23 6.91 3.18
CA TYR A 64 19.84 7.46 4.48
C TYR A 64 20.25 8.93 4.65
N SER A 65 21.47 9.29 4.24
CA SER A 65 21.89 10.71 4.25
C SER A 65 20.95 11.57 3.41
N TRP A 66 20.52 11.06 2.26
CA TRP A 66 19.56 11.77 1.41
C TRP A 66 18.16 11.83 2.03
N LEU A 67 17.67 10.78 2.68
CA LEU A 67 16.37 10.80 3.37
C LEU A 67 16.33 11.87 4.48
N LEU A 68 17.43 12.05 5.22
CA LEU A 68 17.56 13.14 6.19
C LEU A 68 17.59 14.51 5.51
N GLU A 69 18.28 14.65 4.39
CA GLU A 69 18.29 15.91 3.62
C GLU A 69 16.88 16.27 3.10
N MET A 70 16.00 15.29 2.88
CA MET A 70 14.60 15.53 2.49
C MET A 70 13.70 15.93 3.65
N LYS A 71 14.11 15.72 4.91
CA LYS A 71 13.31 16.06 6.07
C LYS A 71 13.26 17.58 6.25
N ASP A 72 12.04 18.11 6.29
CA ASP A 72 11.79 19.49 6.70
C ASP A 72 11.64 19.53 8.24
N GLU A 73 12.55 20.27 8.90
CA GLU A 73 12.58 20.34 10.37
C GLU A 73 11.48 21.21 10.99
N GLU A 74 10.86 22.11 10.21
CA GLU A 74 9.77 22.96 10.68
C GLU A 74 8.42 22.27 10.48
N LEU A 75 8.17 21.75 9.28
CA LEU A 75 6.94 21.04 8.95
C LEU A 75 6.87 19.65 9.57
N LYS A 76 8.03 19.08 9.94
CA LYS A 76 8.17 17.67 10.35
C LYS A 76 7.61 16.69 9.31
N ALA A 77 7.85 17.02 8.04
CA ALA A 77 7.45 16.27 6.86
C ALA A 77 8.65 16.11 5.92
N PHE A 78 8.42 15.64 4.69
CA PHE A 78 9.50 15.40 3.73
C PHE A 78 9.22 16.07 2.39
N HIS A 79 10.22 16.77 1.88
CA HIS A 79 10.25 17.17 0.48
C HIS A 79 10.40 15.93 -0.40
N VAL A 80 9.66 15.88 -1.50
CA VAL A 80 9.74 14.72 -2.41
C VAL A 80 11.05 14.67 -3.21
N GLN A 81 11.74 15.79 -3.31
CA GLN A 81 13.08 15.96 -3.85
C GLN A 81 13.67 17.25 -3.28
N LYS A 82 14.94 17.55 -3.55
CA LYS A 82 15.53 18.82 -3.13
C LYS A 82 14.71 20.01 -3.69
N ASP A 83 14.28 20.90 -2.78
CA ASP A 83 13.43 22.06 -3.09
C ASP A 83 12.06 21.71 -3.71
N GLY A 84 11.63 20.45 -3.57
CA GLY A 84 10.36 19.93 -4.09
C GLY A 84 9.16 20.18 -3.16
N GLU A 85 7.98 19.76 -3.60
CA GLU A 85 6.76 19.84 -2.80
C GLU A 85 6.81 18.93 -1.56
N VAL A 86 5.94 19.23 -0.60
CA VAL A 86 5.77 18.47 0.65
C VAL A 86 4.31 18.05 0.75
N ASP A 87 4.07 16.75 0.82
CA ASP A 87 2.74 16.20 1.09
C ASP A 87 2.84 14.78 1.68
N THR A 88 1.69 14.17 1.98
CA THR A 88 1.62 12.83 2.56
C THR A 88 2.22 11.72 1.69
N ARG A 89 2.44 11.92 0.37
CA ARG A 89 3.19 10.96 -0.46
C ARG A 89 4.66 10.94 -0.06
N GLY A 90 5.25 12.12 0.16
CA GLY A 90 6.64 12.28 0.57
C GLY A 90 6.94 11.50 1.84
N LEU A 91 6.13 11.69 2.88
CA LEU A 91 6.32 10.96 4.15
C LEU A 91 6.12 9.45 4.00
N TYR A 92 5.10 8.98 3.27
CA TYR A 92 4.87 7.54 3.13
C TYR A 92 6.01 6.87 2.38
N THR A 93 6.43 7.46 1.26
CA THR A 93 7.50 6.89 0.42
C THR A 93 8.84 6.85 1.18
N VAL A 94 9.17 7.89 1.95
CA VAL A 94 10.35 7.92 2.83
C VAL A 94 10.26 6.84 3.92
N LEU A 95 9.14 6.78 4.65
CA LEU A 95 8.96 5.82 5.74
C LEU A 95 8.93 4.38 5.25
N ALA A 96 8.29 4.11 4.10
CA ALA A 96 8.27 2.78 3.50
C ALA A 96 9.68 2.31 3.14
N VAL A 97 10.46 3.18 2.48
CA VAL A 97 11.85 2.91 2.12
C VAL A 97 12.70 2.67 3.37
N ALA A 98 12.64 3.57 4.35
CA ALA A 98 13.40 3.47 5.59
C ALA A 98 13.01 2.23 6.41
N SER A 99 11.73 1.86 6.44
CA SER A 99 11.26 0.65 7.10
C SER A 99 11.80 -0.62 6.44
N ILE A 100 11.62 -0.77 5.11
CA ILE A 100 12.09 -1.95 4.35
C ILE A 100 13.59 -2.13 4.49
N THR A 101 14.34 -1.04 4.40
CA THR A 101 15.81 -1.03 4.45
C THR A 101 16.38 -0.91 5.86
N ASN A 102 15.55 -1.02 6.90
CA ASN A 102 15.96 -1.00 8.31
C ASN A 102 16.77 0.26 8.71
N MET A 103 16.19 1.44 8.47
CA MET A 103 16.79 2.76 8.70
C MET A 103 15.83 3.76 9.38
N LEU A 104 14.79 3.27 10.06
CA LEU A 104 13.92 4.13 10.88
C LEU A 104 14.66 4.56 12.15
N THR A 105 15.12 5.80 12.20
CA THR A 105 15.78 6.40 13.37
C THR A 105 14.86 7.41 14.06
N PRO A 106 15.08 7.71 15.35
CA PRO A 106 14.30 8.72 16.06
C PRO A 106 14.28 10.08 15.36
N GLU A 107 15.45 10.55 14.87
CA GLU A 107 15.58 11.82 14.15
C GLU A 107 14.79 11.81 12.83
N LEU A 108 14.78 10.70 12.08
CA LEU A 108 14.05 10.62 10.82
C LEU A 108 12.54 10.72 11.05
N ILE A 109 12.02 10.03 12.08
CA ILE A 109 10.59 9.92 12.32
C ILE A 109 9.98 11.00 13.23
N GLU A 110 10.80 11.82 13.87
CA GLU A 110 10.35 12.86 14.80
C GLU A 110 9.30 13.79 14.17
N GLY A 111 8.12 13.89 14.79
CA GLY A 111 7.04 14.81 14.41
C GLY A 111 6.20 14.38 13.19
N VAL A 112 6.56 13.28 12.52
CA VAL A 112 5.92 12.89 11.25
C VAL A 112 4.47 12.45 11.45
N ALA A 113 4.17 11.75 12.55
CA ALA A 113 2.81 11.31 12.86
C ALA A 113 1.89 12.50 13.17
N GLU A 114 2.42 13.53 13.82
CA GLU A 114 1.71 14.77 14.13
C GLU A 114 1.39 15.56 12.85
N PHE A 115 2.31 15.62 11.89
CA PHE A 115 2.03 16.20 10.57
C PHE A 115 0.88 15.48 9.85
N VAL A 116 0.83 14.14 9.91
CA VAL A 116 -0.29 13.36 9.37
C VAL A 116 -1.62 13.77 10.03
N GLY A 117 -1.63 13.97 11.34
CA GLY A 117 -2.80 14.45 12.08
C GLY A 117 -3.32 15.80 11.57
N LEU A 118 -2.42 16.72 11.23
CA LEU A 118 -2.79 18.03 10.66
C LEU A 118 -3.41 17.93 9.26
N CYS A 119 -3.16 16.83 8.54
CA CYS A 119 -3.73 16.58 7.21
C CYS A 119 -5.12 15.93 7.27
N GLN A 120 -5.59 15.48 8.43
CA GLN A 120 -6.96 14.97 8.56
C GLN A 120 -7.98 16.10 8.41
N THR A 121 -8.99 15.86 7.58
CA THR A 121 -9.99 16.86 7.20
C THR A 121 -11.27 16.71 8.02
N GLY A 122 -12.15 17.70 7.95
CA GLY A 122 -13.51 17.61 8.50
C GLY A 122 -14.39 16.54 7.84
N GLU A 123 -13.98 15.97 6.70
CA GLU A 123 -14.66 14.83 6.09
C GLU A 123 -14.35 13.50 6.81
N GLY A 124 -13.30 13.46 7.64
CA GLY A 124 -12.76 12.27 8.30
C GLY A 124 -11.56 11.66 7.57
N GLY A 125 -11.49 11.77 6.25
CA GLY A 125 -10.32 11.35 5.46
C GLY A 125 -9.15 12.33 5.54
N VAL A 126 -8.03 11.99 4.91
CA VAL A 126 -6.77 12.76 4.94
C VAL A 126 -6.43 13.34 3.56
N GLY A 127 -5.98 14.59 3.55
CA GLY A 127 -5.49 15.30 2.36
C GLY A 127 -3.97 15.19 2.17
N GLY A 128 -3.45 15.81 1.10
CA GLY A 128 -2.00 15.86 0.83
C GLY A 128 -1.27 16.73 1.83
N GLU A 129 -1.87 17.87 2.15
CA GLU A 129 -1.36 18.89 3.06
C GLU A 129 -2.49 19.38 3.99
N PRO A 130 -2.17 20.04 5.11
CA PRO A 130 -3.18 20.64 5.97
C PRO A 130 -4.13 21.58 5.20
N GLY A 131 -5.43 21.36 5.36
CA GLY A 131 -6.48 22.13 4.67
C GLY A 131 -6.83 21.68 3.25
N ASN A 132 -6.19 20.65 2.71
CA ASN A 132 -6.61 20.02 1.45
C ASN A 132 -7.91 19.19 1.62
N GLU A 133 -8.55 18.86 0.50
CA GLU A 133 -9.66 17.89 0.44
C GLU A 133 -9.17 16.46 0.75
N ALA A 134 -10.00 15.65 1.41
CA ALA A 134 -9.65 14.26 1.67
C ALA A 134 -9.56 13.46 0.36
N HIS A 135 -8.51 12.65 0.19
CA HIS A 135 -8.27 11.91 -1.05
C HIS A 135 -7.71 10.51 -0.80
N GLY A 136 -8.22 9.50 -1.49
CA GLY A 136 -7.86 8.09 -1.28
C GLY A 136 -6.37 7.81 -1.31
N GLY A 137 -5.66 8.31 -2.33
CA GLY A 137 -4.19 8.20 -2.40
C GLY A 137 -3.46 8.78 -1.16
N TYR A 138 -3.82 9.98 -0.73
CA TYR A 138 -3.22 10.63 0.44
C TYR A 138 -3.65 9.97 1.75
N ALA A 139 -4.90 9.53 1.85
CA ALA A 139 -5.44 8.77 2.97
C ALA A 139 -4.74 7.43 3.17
N PHE A 140 -4.45 6.72 2.08
CA PHE A 140 -3.61 5.53 2.12
C PHE A 140 -2.21 5.84 2.63
N CYS A 141 -1.54 6.83 2.02
CA CYS A 141 -0.17 7.20 2.41
C CYS A 141 -0.10 7.57 3.90
N ALA A 142 -1.08 8.33 4.39
CA ALA A 142 -1.21 8.69 5.80
C ALA A 142 -1.36 7.46 6.70
N LEU A 143 -2.37 6.62 6.47
CA LEU A 143 -2.62 5.48 7.36
C LEU A 143 -1.49 4.44 7.30
N ALA A 144 -0.96 4.16 6.12
CA ALA A 144 0.18 3.25 5.95
C ALA A 144 1.45 3.78 6.66
N ALA A 145 1.69 5.10 6.62
CA ALA A 145 2.74 5.72 7.41
C ALA A 145 2.51 5.57 8.93
N LEU A 146 1.29 5.76 9.41
CA LEU A 146 0.96 5.55 10.83
C LEU A 146 1.13 4.09 11.27
N HIS A 147 0.89 3.11 10.38
CA HIS A 147 1.24 1.70 10.62
C HIS A 147 2.74 1.49 10.80
N ILE A 148 3.57 2.12 9.97
CA ILE A 148 5.03 2.04 10.09
C ILE A 148 5.51 2.67 11.41
N LEU A 149 4.89 3.79 11.81
CA LEU A 149 5.24 4.53 13.02
C LEU A 149 4.61 3.97 14.29
N ASN A 150 3.58 3.13 14.18
CA ASN A 150 2.72 2.69 15.28
C ASN A 150 2.15 3.88 16.09
N ARG A 151 1.61 4.89 15.39
CA ARG A 151 1.11 6.16 15.97
C ARG A 151 -0.31 6.50 15.47
N PHE A 152 -1.26 5.63 15.74
CA PHE A 152 -2.66 5.83 15.32
C PHE A 152 -3.40 6.89 16.14
N ASP A 153 -2.83 7.31 17.27
CA ASP A 153 -3.37 8.32 18.19
C ASP A 153 -3.43 9.73 17.61
N THR A 154 -2.81 9.98 16.45
CA THR A 154 -2.74 11.31 15.83
C THR A 154 -3.90 11.63 14.89
N ILE A 155 -4.77 10.66 14.60
CA ILE A 155 -5.98 10.85 13.78
C ILE A 155 -7.22 10.29 14.48
N ASP A 156 -8.38 10.82 14.15
CA ASP A 156 -9.67 10.23 14.52
C ASP A 156 -9.96 9.03 13.60
N LEU A 157 -9.74 7.81 14.11
CA LEU A 157 -9.96 6.58 13.35
C LEU A 157 -11.43 6.33 13.02
N ASP A 158 -12.38 6.77 13.85
CA ASP A 158 -13.80 6.51 13.61
C ASP A 158 -14.33 7.40 12.49
N ALA A 159 -13.95 8.69 12.50
CA ALA A 159 -14.23 9.60 11.39
C ALA A 159 -13.56 9.13 10.10
N PHE A 160 -12.32 8.65 10.18
CA PHE A 160 -11.58 8.11 9.05
C PHE A 160 -12.26 6.86 8.48
N THR A 161 -12.70 5.94 9.35
CA THR A 161 -13.45 4.74 8.99
C THR A 161 -14.76 5.09 8.29
N HIS A 162 -15.56 6.00 8.87
CA HIS A 162 -16.80 6.44 8.25
C HIS A 162 -16.56 7.06 6.85
N TRP A 163 -15.48 7.84 6.70
CA TRP A 163 -15.11 8.40 5.41
C TRP A 163 -14.78 7.32 4.39
N ILE A 164 -13.92 6.35 4.71
CA ILE A 164 -13.46 5.35 3.73
C ILE A 164 -14.58 4.43 3.27
N VAL A 165 -15.44 3.95 4.17
CA VAL A 165 -16.55 3.06 3.79
C VAL A 165 -17.52 3.76 2.84
N SER A 166 -17.65 5.08 2.97
CA SER A 166 -18.46 5.93 2.09
C SER A 166 -17.83 6.19 0.71
N ARG A 167 -16.65 5.64 0.42
CA ARG A 167 -15.96 5.77 -0.88
C ARG A 167 -16.24 4.60 -1.81
N GLN A 168 -16.81 3.51 -1.33
CA GLN A 168 -17.22 2.43 -2.21
C GLN A 168 -18.53 2.79 -2.91
N MET A 169 -18.55 2.62 -4.23
CA MET A 169 -19.64 3.00 -5.09
C MET A 169 -20.74 1.95 -5.04
N ARG A 170 -21.96 2.34 -4.63
CA ARG A 170 -23.09 1.39 -4.51
C ARG A 170 -23.48 0.72 -5.83
N ALA A 171 -23.40 1.44 -6.94
CA ALA A 171 -23.81 0.90 -8.24
C ALA A 171 -22.67 0.16 -8.94
N GLU A 172 -21.46 0.73 -8.92
CA GLU A 172 -20.32 0.20 -9.66
C GLU A 172 -19.51 -0.85 -8.90
N GLY A 173 -19.54 -0.86 -7.57
CA GLY A 173 -18.76 -1.76 -6.71
C GLY A 173 -17.30 -1.36 -6.49
N GLY A 174 -16.71 -0.58 -7.40
CA GLY A 174 -15.39 0.04 -7.25
C GLY A 174 -15.38 1.22 -6.28
N PHE A 175 -14.25 1.90 -6.15
CA PHE A 175 -14.09 3.06 -5.26
C PHE A 175 -13.96 4.38 -6.04
N GLN A 176 -14.49 5.46 -5.46
CA GLN A 176 -14.16 6.84 -5.84
C GLN A 176 -13.02 7.38 -4.96
N GLY A 177 -12.14 8.19 -5.55
CA GLY A 177 -11.00 8.77 -4.83
C GLY A 177 -11.38 9.82 -3.78
N ARG A 178 -12.49 10.53 -4.02
CA ARG A 178 -12.96 11.66 -3.21
C ARG A 178 -14.47 11.81 -3.34
N THR A 179 -15.11 12.47 -2.39
CA THR A 179 -16.56 12.72 -2.37
C THR A 179 -17.05 13.33 -3.69
N ASN A 180 -18.19 12.85 -4.21
CA ASN A 180 -18.79 13.28 -5.50
C ASN A 180 -17.89 13.16 -6.75
N LYS A 181 -16.87 12.29 -6.74
CA LYS A 181 -16.09 11.94 -7.94
C LYS A 181 -16.49 10.56 -8.47
N LEU A 182 -16.07 10.27 -9.70
CA LEU A 182 -16.35 9.00 -10.36
C LEU A 182 -15.53 7.86 -9.75
N VAL A 183 -16.04 6.64 -9.93
CA VAL A 183 -15.29 5.40 -9.72
C VAL A 183 -14.01 5.37 -10.55
N ASP A 184 -12.94 4.76 -10.03
CA ASP A 184 -11.71 4.50 -10.77
C ASP A 184 -10.99 3.28 -10.16
N SER A 185 -10.51 2.38 -11.01
CA SER A 185 -9.91 1.11 -10.62
C SER A 185 -8.61 1.24 -9.85
N CYS A 186 -7.86 2.33 -9.97
CA CYS A 186 -6.65 2.50 -9.15
C CYS A 186 -6.99 2.62 -7.65
N TYR A 187 -8.18 3.15 -7.31
CA TYR A 187 -8.66 3.19 -5.93
C TYR A 187 -9.04 1.83 -5.38
N SER A 188 -9.07 0.77 -6.20
CA SER A 188 -9.20 -0.59 -5.69
C SER A 188 -8.09 -0.94 -4.71
N PHE A 189 -6.87 -0.38 -4.89
CA PHE A 189 -5.82 -0.49 -3.89
C PHE A 189 -5.82 0.71 -2.94
N TRP A 190 -5.76 1.95 -3.45
CA TRP A 190 -5.64 3.12 -2.58
C TRP A 190 -6.76 3.23 -1.53
N GLN A 191 -7.99 2.89 -1.89
CA GLN A 191 -9.10 2.83 -0.93
C GLN A 191 -9.29 1.42 -0.39
N GLY A 192 -9.24 0.38 -1.24
CA GLY A 192 -9.52 -1.00 -0.82
C GLY A 192 -8.50 -1.59 0.18
N ALA A 193 -7.26 -1.08 0.24
CA ALA A 193 -6.28 -1.46 1.25
C ALA A 193 -6.56 -0.87 2.64
N ILE A 194 -7.27 0.27 2.72
CA ILE A 194 -7.52 0.95 3.99
C ILE A 194 -8.35 0.11 4.96
N PRO A 195 -9.48 -0.53 4.57
CA PRO A 195 -10.18 -1.51 5.40
C PRO A 195 -9.28 -2.59 6.00
N ALA A 196 -8.34 -3.12 5.20
CA ALA A 196 -7.38 -4.11 5.66
C ALA A 196 -6.40 -3.51 6.69
N LEU A 197 -5.91 -2.30 6.45
CA LEU A 197 -5.05 -1.57 7.39
C LEU A 197 -5.77 -1.33 8.72
N LEU A 198 -6.99 -0.81 8.70
CA LEU A 198 -7.81 -0.58 9.90
C LEU A 198 -8.00 -1.86 10.73
N HIS A 199 -8.24 -2.99 10.07
CA HIS A 199 -8.34 -4.29 10.74
C HIS A 199 -7.04 -4.71 11.44
N LEU A 200 -5.89 -4.33 10.89
CA LEU A 200 -4.58 -4.66 11.44
C LEU A 200 -4.15 -3.74 12.60
N ILE A 201 -4.95 -2.73 12.95
CA ILE A 201 -4.68 -1.85 14.11
C ILE A 201 -5.02 -2.60 15.41
N PRO A 202 -4.04 -2.81 16.32
CA PRO A 202 -4.30 -3.52 17.57
C PRO A 202 -5.35 -2.82 18.44
N GLY A 203 -6.42 -3.55 18.79
CA GLY A 203 -7.47 -3.05 19.68
C GLY A 203 -8.49 -2.11 19.03
N TYR A 204 -8.39 -1.84 17.73
CA TYR A 204 -9.40 -1.09 17.01
C TYR A 204 -10.54 -2.01 16.55
N ASP A 205 -11.78 -1.70 16.94
CA ASP A 205 -12.98 -2.44 16.53
C ASP A 205 -14.01 -1.48 15.93
N ALA A 206 -14.08 -1.48 14.59
CA ALA A 206 -14.99 -0.66 13.82
C ALA A 206 -16.40 -1.26 13.67
N THR A 207 -16.69 -2.43 14.25
CA THR A 207 -18.00 -3.11 14.05
C THR A 207 -19.18 -2.26 14.55
N ASN A 208 -18.99 -1.45 15.58
CA ASN A 208 -20.03 -0.57 16.12
C ASN A 208 -20.37 0.64 15.24
N LEU A 209 -19.54 0.92 14.22
CA LEU A 209 -19.74 2.05 13.30
C LEU A 209 -20.62 1.70 12.11
N ILE A 210 -20.89 0.41 11.89
CA ILE A 210 -21.66 -0.09 10.75
C ILE A 210 -23.08 -0.42 11.23
N ASN A 211 -24.04 0.45 10.93
CA ASN A 211 -25.46 0.12 11.02
C ASN A 211 -25.85 -0.69 9.77
N PHE A 212 -25.72 -2.01 9.84
CA PHE A 212 -26.16 -2.93 8.80
C PHE A 212 -27.65 -3.29 8.99
N ASP A 213 -28.46 -3.23 7.92
CA ASP A 213 -29.83 -3.75 7.92
C ASP A 213 -29.83 -5.21 7.44
N PRO A 214 -30.17 -6.19 8.29
CA PRO A 214 -30.22 -7.60 7.91
C PRO A 214 -31.20 -7.92 6.77
N ASN A 215 -32.13 -7.02 6.44
CA ASN A 215 -33.09 -7.23 5.35
C ASN A 215 -32.50 -6.94 3.96
N ASP A 216 -31.28 -6.41 3.86
CA ASP A 216 -30.55 -6.24 2.60
C ASP A 216 -29.83 -7.54 2.15
N ILE A 217 -30.04 -8.66 2.86
CA ILE A 217 -29.44 -9.98 2.57
C ILE A 217 -30.36 -10.79 1.63
N ASP A 218 -29.90 -11.11 0.43
CA ASP A 218 -30.44 -12.22 -0.36
C ASP A 218 -29.85 -13.56 0.14
N SER A 219 -30.69 -14.59 0.31
CA SER A 219 -30.30 -15.90 0.89
C SER A 219 -29.29 -16.68 0.02
N VAL A 220 -28.26 -17.30 0.64
CA VAL A 220 -27.14 -17.98 -0.04
C VAL A 220 -27.11 -19.50 0.26
N GLU A 221 -26.81 -20.33 -0.75
CA GLU A 221 -26.42 -21.75 -0.59
C GLU A 221 -24.88 -21.88 -0.65
N VAL A 222 -24.28 -22.55 0.34
CA VAL A 222 -22.81 -22.72 0.45
C VAL A 222 -22.41 -24.14 0.04
N GLU A 223 -21.55 -24.29 -0.97
CA GLU A 223 -20.90 -25.57 -1.32
C GLU A 223 -19.49 -25.65 -0.69
N LEU A 224 -19.31 -26.55 0.27
CA LEU A 224 -18.03 -26.84 0.93
C LEU A 224 -17.23 -27.88 0.10
N ASN A 225 -15.98 -27.59 -0.28
CA ASN A 225 -15.11 -28.53 -1.01
C ASN A 225 -13.85 -28.91 -0.22
N SER A 226 -13.52 -30.21 -0.21
CA SER A 226 -12.54 -30.88 0.65
C SER A 226 -11.08 -30.83 0.14
N GLY A 227 -10.52 -29.64 -0.08
CA GLY A 227 -9.09 -29.42 -0.44
C GLY A 227 -8.19 -29.10 0.76
N PRO A 228 -6.85 -29.03 0.62
CA PRO A 228 -5.91 -28.69 1.70
C PRO A 228 -5.99 -27.20 2.13
N TYR A 229 -6.72 -26.39 1.35
CA TYR A 229 -7.22 -25.07 1.70
C TYR A 229 -8.71 -25.06 1.35
N GLU A 230 -9.56 -24.60 2.26
CA GLU A 230 -10.98 -24.39 1.98
C GLU A 230 -11.11 -23.16 1.08
N ILE A 231 -11.45 -23.36 -0.19
CA ILE A 231 -11.77 -22.28 -1.13
C ILE A 231 -13.29 -22.16 -1.14
N VAL A 232 -13.82 -21.05 -0.62
CA VAL A 232 -15.24 -20.74 -0.74
C VAL A 232 -15.47 -20.19 -2.15
N ASN A 233 -15.94 -21.06 -3.05
CA ASN A 233 -16.36 -20.66 -4.40
C ASN A 233 -17.76 -20.08 -4.29
N VAL A 234 -17.90 -18.77 -4.44
CA VAL A 234 -19.21 -18.15 -4.31
C VAL A 234 -19.75 -17.71 -5.66
N GLY A 235 -20.73 -18.48 -6.14
CA GLY A 235 -21.61 -18.11 -7.23
C GLY A 235 -22.70 -17.16 -6.72
N GLN A 236 -22.66 -15.93 -7.23
CA GLN A 236 -23.65 -14.85 -7.06
C GLN A 236 -23.72 -14.16 -5.69
N ASP A 237 -24.00 -12.86 -5.79
CA ASP A 237 -23.85 -11.78 -4.81
C ASP A 237 -24.10 -12.19 -3.36
N ILE A 238 -23.10 -11.97 -2.51
CA ILE A 238 -23.25 -12.12 -1.08
C ILE A 238 -23.03 -10.80 -0.39
N PHE A 239 -23.95 -10.47 0.51
CA PHE A 239 -23.71 -9.61 1.65
C PHE A 239 -23.85 -10.50 2.89
N TYR A 240 -22.73 -10.83 3.57
CA TYR A 240 -22.78 -11.63 4.80
C TYR A 240 -23.00 -10.79 6.05
N ASP A 241 -23.45 -11.50 7.08
CA ASP A 241 -24.31 -11.13 8.20
C ASP A 241 -23.59 -11.14 9.56
N GLU A 242 -24.38 -11.35 10.62
CA GLU A 242 -24.25 -11.09 12.07
C GLU A 242 -22.94 -11.46 12.81
N ASN A 243 -21.91 -11.96 12.14
CA ASN A 243 -20.57 -12.18 12.71
C ASN A 243 -19.41 -11.84 11.76
N GLY A 244 -19.48 -10.85 10.86
CA GLY A 244 -18.37 -10.62 9.92
C GLY A 244 -18.35 -9.29 9.17
N SER A 245 -18.66 -8.18 9.85
CA SER A 245 -18.82 -6.86 9.23
C SER A 245 -17.57 -6.40 8.47
N LEU A 246 -17.57 -6.56 7.14
CA LEU A 246 -16.56 -5.98 6.29
C LEU A 246 -16.70 -4.45 6.27
N LEU A 247 -15.61 -3.71 6.46
CA LEU A 247 -15.58 -2.26 6.21
C LEU A 247 -15.70 -1.91 4.70
N SER A 248 -15.75 -2.92 3.82
CA SER A 248 -15.96 -2.76 2.39
C SER A 248 -16.51 -4.05 1.76
N ASP A 249 -17.35 -3.95 0.75
CA ASP A 249 -17.82 -5.09 -0.03
C ASP A 249 -16.72 -5.61 -0.97
N GLN A 250 -16.06 -6.68 -0.56
CA GLN A 250 -14.95 -7.26 -1.30
C GLN A 250 -15.39 -7.92 -2.60
N LEU A 251 -16.54 -8.60 -2.64
CA LEU A 251 -17.00 -9.30 -3.84
C LEU A 251 -17.40 -8.31 -4.93
N ARG A 252 -18.09 -7.22 -4.58
CA ARG A 252 -18.39 -6.14 -5.53
C ARG A 252 -17.14 -5.49 -6.08
N LEU A 253 -16.10 -5.33 -5.26
CA LEU A 253 -14.81 -4.82 -5.74
C LEU A 253 -14.17 -5.78 -6.74
N GLN A 254 -14.16 -7.08 -6.44
CA GLN A 254 -13.66 -8.11 -7.37
C GLN A 254 -14.44 -8.11 -8.69
N GLN A 255 -15.76 -8.04 -8.63
CA GLN A 255 -16.63 -7.93 -9.80
C GLN A 255 -16.31 -6.69 -10.63
N TYR A 256 -16.19 -5.52 -10.01
CA TYR A 256 -15.84 -4.27 -10.71
C TYR A 256 -14.52 -4.41 -11.47
N ILE A 257 -13.49 -4.95 -10.81
CA ILE A 257 -12.17 -5.13 -11.41
C ILE A 257 -12.25 -6.11 -12.58
N LEU A 258 -12.82 -7.30 -12.36
CA LEU A 258 -12.83 -8.40 -13.32
C LEU A 258 -13.78 -8.14 -14.50
N VAL A 259 -14.89 -7.45 -14.30
CA VAL A 259 -15.89 -7.19 -15.35
C VAL A 259 -15.63 -5.87 -16.07
N CYS A 260 -15.30 -4.79 -15.35
CA CYS A 260 -15.26 -3.44 -15.94
C CYS A 260 -13.84 -2.99 -16.32
N CYS A 261 -12.83 -3.43 -15.57
CA CYS A 261 -11.48 -2.85 -15.61
C CYS A 261 -10.50 -3.65 -16.45
N GLN A 262 -10.84 -4.88 -16.88
CA GLN A 262 -9.99 -5.65 -17.78
C GLN A 262 -10.11 -5.16 -19.23
N PHE A 263 -8.97 -5.10 -19.92
CA PHE A 263 -8.93 -4.89 -21.36
C PHE A 263 -8.75 -6.24 -22.08
N ILE A 264 -9.49 -6.46 -23.17
CA ILE A 264 -9.59 -7.77 -23.83
C ILE A 264 -8.23 -8.29 -24.37
N GLU A 265 -7.31 -7.38 -24.69
CA GLU A 265 -5.96 -7.71 -25.17
C GLU A 265 -4.91 -7.78 -24.04
N GLY A 266 -5.35 -7.78 -22.77
CA GLY A 266 -4.50 -7.80 -21.58
C GLY A 266 -4.32 -6.42 -20.94
N GLY A 267 -3.93 -6.39 -19.67
CA GLY A 267 -3.82 -5.16 -18.87
C GLY A 267 -5.16 -4.65 -18.34
N LEU A 268 -5.10 -3.79 -17.33
CA LEU A 268 -6.27 -3.15 -16.73
C LEU A 268 -6.25 -1.63 -16.95
N ARG A 269 -7.41 -1.01 -16.77
CA ARG A 269 -7.69 0.41 -17.04
C ARG A 269 -8.50 1.02 -15.90
N ASP A 270 -8.56 2.34 -15.84
CA ASP A 270 -9.42 3.13 -14.94
C ASP A 270 -10.88 2.60 -14.89
N LYS A 271 -11.59 2.67 -16.02
CA LYS A 271 -13.01 2.32 -16.15
C LYS A 271 -13.33 1.98 -17.62
N PRO A 272 -14.53 1.43 -17.94
CA PRO A 272 -14.95 1.22 -19.33
C PRO A 272 -14.77 2.49 -20.18
N SER A 273 -14.38 2.30 -21.45
CA SER A 273 -13.97 3.35 -22.42
C SER A 273 -12.59 3.96 -22.25
N LYS A 274 -11.87 3.74 -21.13
CA LYS A 274 -10.50 4.21 -20.95
C LYS A 274 -9.48 3.23 -21.53
N HIS A 275 -8.29 3.75 -21.84
CA HIS A 275 -7.15 2.94 -22.27
C HIS A 275 -6.54 2.19 -21.09
N ARG A 276 -5.92 1.04 -21.38
CA ARG A 276 -5.08 0.31 -20.41
C ARG A 276 -3.76 1.03 -20.19
N ASP A 277 -3.20 0.89 -19.00
CA ASP A 277 -1.85 1.32 -18.68
C ASP A 277 -1.27 0.48 -17.52
N GLN A 278 0.03 0.62 -17.28
CA GLN A 278 0.75 -0.13 -16.25
C GLN A 278 0.32 0.27 -14.84
N TYR A 279 -0.07 1.53 -14.63
CA TYR A 279 -0.50 2.05 -13.35
C TYR A 279 -1.80 1.37 -12.89
N HIS A 280 -2.85 1.43 -13.72
CA HIS A 280 -4.12 0.76 -13.42
C HIS A 280 -3.97 -0.75 -13.41
N THR A 281 -3.11 -1.34 -14.25
CA THR A 281 -2.79 -2.77 -14.16
C THR A 281 -2.23 -3.14 -12.79
N CYS A 282 -1.25 -2.39 -12.29
CA CYS A 282 -0.67 -2.61 -10.96
C CYS A 282 -1.73 -2.46 -9.86
N TYR A 283 -2.34 -1.29 -9.73
CA TYR A 283 -3.21 -0.99 -8.59
C TYR A 283 -4.56 -1.73 -8.63
N SER A 284 -5.06 -2.10 -9.81
CA SER A 284 -6.25 -2.96 -9.88
C SER A 284 -5.94 -4.38 -9.41
N LEU A 285 -4.79 -4.95 -9.81
CA LEU A 285 -4.39 -6.29 -9.35
C LEU A 285 -4.03 -6.29 -7.87
N SER A 286 -3.38 -5.25 -7.37
CA SER A 286 -3.12 -5.08 -5.93
C SER A 286 -4.42 -5.00 -5.13
N GLY A 287 -5.41 -4.21 -5.59
CA GLY A 287 -6.72 -4.12 -4.96
C GLY A 287 -7.50 -5.44 -5.01
N LEU A 288 -7.42 -6.17 -6.13
CA LEU A 288 -8.00 -7.51 -6.27
C LEU A 288 -7.38 -8.47 -5.24
N SER A 289 -6.05 -8.51 -5.14
CA SER A 289 -5.34 -9.31 -4.14
C SER A 289 -5.79 -8.95 -2.72
N VAL A 290 -5.80 -7.67 -2.34
CA VAL A 290 -6.26 -7.26 -1.01
C VAL A 290 -7.68 -7.74 -0.72
N SER A 291 -8.60 -7.56 -1.67
CA SER A 291 -10.00 -7.97 -1.52
C SER A 291 -10.19 -9.48 -1.41
N GLN A 292 -9.22 -10.26 -1.87
CA GLN A 292 -9.22 -11.72 -1.74
C GLN A 292 -8.68 -12.16 -0.38
N HIS A 293 -7.66 -11.48 0.16
CA HIS A 293 -6.85 -12.01 1.27
C HIS A 293 -7.13 -11.39 2.65
N TYR A 294 -7.80 -10.24 2.72
CA TYR A 294 -7.96 -9.46 3.96
C TYR A 294 -9.44 -9.32 4.37
N GLY A 295 -10.28 -10.28 4.00
CA GLY A 295 -11.67 -10.35 4.46
C GLY A 295 -11.79 -10.60 5.96
N LEU A 296 -12.70 -9.87 6.61
CA LEU A 296 -13.12 -10.13 7.98
C LEU A 296 -14.03 -11.36 7.97
N MET A 297 -13.54 -12.49 8.46
CA MET A 297 -14.39 -13.61 8.88
C MET A 297 -14.26 -13.75 10.40
N LYS A 298 -15.09 -13.03 11.17
CA LYS A 298 -15.15 -13.24 12.62
C LYS A 298 -15.72 -14.65 12.84
N GLY A 299 -15.06 -15.46 13.67
CA GLY A 299 -15.55 -16.79 14.06
C GLY A 299 -14.88 -17.98 13.38
N LEU A 300 -13.98 -17.78 12.40
CA LEU A 300 -13.11 -18.86 11.93
C LEU A 300 -11.78 -18.83 12.72
N PRO A 301 -11.36 -19.96 13.31
CA PRO A 301 -10.12 -20.03 14.08
C PRO A 301 -8.91 -19.92 13.15
N ASN A 302 -8.17 -18.80 13.23
CA ASN A 302 -6.79 -18.64 12.77
C ASN A 302 -6.42 -19.04 11.32
N GLU A 303 -7.36 -19.23 10.41
CA GLU A 303 -7.07 -19.52 9.01
C GLU A 303 -7.76 -18.47 8.12
N TYR A 304 -6.95 -17.54 7.61
CA TYR A 304 -7.36 -16.54 6.62
C TYR A 304 -7.59 -17.27 5.30
N PHE A 305 -8.84 -17.59 4.96
CA PHE A 305 -9.18 -18.17 3.68
C PHE A 305 -9.36 -17.08 2.63
N PRO A 306 -8.81 -17.24 1.41
CA PRO A 306 -9.01 -16.28 0.36
C PRO A 306 -10.45 -16.30 -0.15
N LEU A 307 -11.10 -15.14 -0.18
CA LEU A 307 -12.41 -14.93 -0.77
C LEU A 307 -12.26 -14.67 -2.28
N VAL A 308 -12.67 -15.59 -3.14
CA VAL A 308 -12.47 -15.47 -4.59
C VAL A 308 -13.78 -15.44 -5.34
N TRP A 309 -14.03 -14.37 -6.09
CA TRP A 309 -15.16 -14.29 -7.00
C TRP A 309 -14.84 -14.94 -8.35
N GLY A 310 -15.73 -15.84 -8.79
CA GLY A 310 -15.60 -16.56 -10.06
C GLY A 310 -14.69 -17.80 -9.98
N ASP A 311 -13.96 -18.08 -11.06
CA ASP A 311 -13.06 -19.25 -11.11
C ASP A 311 -11.91 -19.09 -10.09
N LYS A 312 -11.57 -20.17 -9.38
CA LYS A 312 -10.45 -20.21 -8.43
C LYS A 312 -9.10 -19.76 -9.03
N LYS A 313 -8.95 -19.81 -10.36
CA LYS A 313 -7.78 -19.27 -11.08
C LYS A 313 -7.65 -17.75 -10.99
N ASN A 314 -8.70 -17.04 -10.56
CA ASN A 314 -8.66 -15.60 -10.30
C ASN A 314 -7.87 -15.25 -9.03
N LEU A 315 -7.53 -16.24 -8.19
CA LEU A 315 -6.74 -16.03 -6.99
C LEU A 315 -5.36 -15.46 -7.34
N LEU A 316 -5.06 -14.28 -6.82
CA LEU A 316 -3.75 -13.66 -6.92
C LEU A 316 -2.89 -14.00 -5.71
N GLU A 317 -1.57 -13.84 -5.85
CA GLU A 317 -0.66 -13.85 -4.72
C GLU A 317 -1.01 -12.73 -3.73
N ARG A 318 -0.76 -12.97 -2.44
CA ARG A 318 -1.10 -12.02 -1.37
C ARG A 318 -0.11 -10.86 -1.33
N THR A 319 -0.61 -9.65 -1.58
CA THR A 319 0.16 -8.40 -1.42
C THR A 319 0.02 -7.86 0.00
N ASP A 320 1.10 -7.28 0.54
CA ASP A 320 1.09 -6.58 1.82
C ASP A 320 0.34 -5.23 1.68
N PRO A 321 -0.64 -4.92 2.55
CA PRO A 321 -1.48 -3.73 2.41
C PRO A 321 -0.76 -2.44 2.81
N VAL A 322 0.39 -2.51 3.51
CA VAL A 322 1.20 -1.34 3.86
C VAL A 322 2.17 -1.01 2.72
N TYR A 323 2.81 -2.00 2.09
CA TYR A 323 3.90 -1.78 1.12
C TYR A 323 3.58 -2.13 -0.34
N ASN A 324 2.45 -2.79 -0.60
CA ASN A 324 2.07 -3.27 -1.92
C ASN A 324 3.10 -4.17 -2.62
N VAL A 325 3.71 -5.08 -1.87
CA VAL A 325 4.62 -6.12 -2.38
C VAL A 325 4.14 -7.47 -1.84
N GLU A 326 4.34 -8.53 -2.61
CA GLU A 326 4.03 -9.89 -2.18
C GLU A 326 4.67 -10.20 -0.80
N VAL A 327 3.87 -10.73 0.12
CA VAL A 327 4.20 -10.81 1.56
C VAL A 327 5.47 -11.64 1.82
N VAL A 328 5.66 -12.76 1.12
CA VAL A 328 6.85 -13.63 1.28
C VAL A 328 8.11 -12.90 0.83
N LYS A 329 8.07 -12.24 -0.33
CA LYS A 329 9.16 -11.45 -0.90
C LYS A 329 9.52 -10.25 -0.02
N LEU A 330 8.51 -9.54 0.49
CA LEU A 330 8.70 -8.43 1.43
C LEU A 330 9.37 -8.91 2.72
N LYS A 331 8.87 -10.00 3.31
CA LYS A 331 9.45 -10.58 4.54
C LYS A 331 10.92 -10.96 4.35
N LYS A 332 11.25 -11.65 3.26
CA LYS A 332 12.63 -12.02 2.90
C LYS A 332 13.52 -10.78 2.77
N THR A 333 13.02 -9.72 2.15
CA THR A 333 13.74 -8.45 1.96
C THR A 333 14.04 -7.77 3.29
N MET A 334 13.04 -7.62 4.15
CA MET A 334 13.21 -7.01 5.47
C MET A 334 14.12 -7.83 6.38
N GLU A 335 14.04 -9.16 6.32
CA GLU A 335 14.94 -10.04 7.08
C GLU A 335 16.40 -9.86 6.67
N TYR A 336 16.68 -9.70 5.38
CA TYR A 336 18.03 -9.41 4.89
C TYR A 336 18.56 -8.09 5.46
N PHE A 337 17.81 -6.98 5.32
CA PHE A 337 18.27 -5.67 5.81
C PHE A 337 18.34 -5.55 7.33
N ARG A 338 17.66 -6.42 8.08
CA ARG A 338 17.77 -6.52 9.55
C ARG A 338 19.07 -7.18 10.03
N GLN A 339 19.66 -8.06 9.24
CA GLN A 339 20.93 -8.72 9.59
C GLN A 339 22.09 -7.72 9.62
N ASP A 340 22.02 -6.70 8.78
CA ASP A 340 23.00 -5.63 8.70
C ASP A 340 22.69 -4.52 9.74
N LYS A 341 23.63 -4.32 10.66
CA LYS A 341 23.58 -3.52 11.89
C LYS A 341 23.56 -1.99 11.67
N PHE A 342 22.99 -1.52 10.56
CA PHE A 342 22.96 -0.11 10.17
C PHE A 342 22.45 0.81 11.29
N ALA A 343 21.30 0.50 11.89
CA ALA A 343 20.72 1.30 12.98
C ALA A 343 21.64 1.41 14.22
N SER A 344 22.44 0.37 14.51
CA SER A 344 23.40 0.40 15.63
C SER A 344 24.73 1.11 15.31
N ASN A 345 25.10 1.25 14.04
CA ASN A 345 26.38 1.86 13.62
C ASN A 345 26.18 3.22 12.92
N HIS A 346 24.97 3.78 13.01
CA HIS A 346 24.57 4.97 12.27
C HIS A 346 25.55 6.16 12.40
N ASN A 347 26.02 6.48 13.62
CA ASN A 347 26.97 7.59 13.84
C ASN A 347 28.31 7.38 13.11
N GLU A 348 28.77 6.13 12.98
CA GLU A 348 30.00 5.80 12.27
C GLU A 348 29.81 5.94 10.75
N LEU A 349 28.65 5.51 10.24
CA LEU A 349 28.31 5.58 8.82
C LEU A 349 28.10 7.04 8.37
N VAL A 350 27.34 7.85 9.10
CA VAL A 350 27.13 9.27 8.77
C VAL A 350 28.47 10.04 8.76
N GLY A 351 29.35 9.77 9.73
CA GLY A 351 30.68 10.38 9.80
C GLY A 351 31.60 10.04 8.62
N GLN A 352 31.47 8.84 8.02
CA GLN A 352 32.26 8.46 6.85
C GLN A 352 31.83 9.18 5.56
N PHE A 353 30.55 9.54 5.44
CA PHE A 353 30.03 10.24 4.25
C PHE A 353 30.21 11.75 4.31
N GLN A 354 30.11 12.36 5.50
CA GLN A 354 30.40 13.79 5.70
C GLN A 354 31.86 14.13 5.36
N ASN A 355 32.78 13.18 5.49
CA ASN A 355 34.20 13.34 5.13
C ASN A 355 34.51 13.14 3.63
N ARG A 356 33.49 12.89 2.78
CA ARG A 356 33.64 12.70 1.32
C ARG A 356 33.05 13.83 0.47
N LYS A 357 32.50 14.89 1.07
CA LYS A 357 32.23 16.18 0.42
C LYS A 357 33.47 17.07 0.60
#